data_AF-A0A932WFP5-F1
#
_entry.id   AF-A0A932WFP5-F1
#
_cell.length_a   1.000
_cell.length_b   1.000
_cell.length_c   1.000
_cell.angle_alpha   90.00
_cell.angle_beta   90.00
_cell.angle_gamma   90.00
#
_symmetry.space_group_name_H-M   'P 1'
#
loop_
_entity.id
_entity.type
_entity.pdbx_description
1 polymer ?
#
loop_
_entity_poly.entity_id
_entity_poly.type
_entity_poly.pdbx_seq_one_letter_code
_entity_poly.pdbx_strand_id
1 'polypeptide(L)' 'MKREGARSRVISSDKLHIENKTIFVDLKENDGGRFLQIAEISNDRRSTVVIPHSGLDSFLESIQKITRNSNL' A
#
# COMPACT_ATOMS: atom_id res chain seq x y z
N MET A 1 -23.78 -3.08 -9.38
CA MET A 1 -22.97 -2.47 -10.45
C MET A 1 -21.50 -2.63 -10.08
N LYS A 2 -20.76 -3.50 -10.77
CA LYS A 2 -19.29 -3.52 -10.66
C LYS A 2 -18.83 -2.18 -11.24
N ARG A 3 -18.39 -1.26 -10.39
CA ARG A 3 -17.74 -0.03 -10.86
C ARG A 3 -16.47 -0.49 -11.55
N GLU A 4 -16.48 -0.46 -12.87
CA GLU A 4 -15.29 -0.58 -13.69
C GLU A 4 -14.39 0.59 -13.27
N GLY A 5 -13.53 0.31 -12.28
CA GLY A 5 -12.92 1.34 -11.45
C GLY A 5 -12.11 2.30 -12.31
N ALA A 6 -12.30 3.60 -12.10
CA ALA A 6 -11.56 4.66 -12.75
C ALA A 6 -10.09 4.24 -12.92
N ARG A 7 -9.60 4.20 -14.18
CA ARG A 7 -8.23 3.81 -14.49
C ARG A 7 -7.30 4.68 -13.65
N SER A 8 -6.55 4.06 -12.74
CA SER A 8 -5.57 4.77 -11.94
C SER A 8 -4.22 4.75 -12.64
N ARG A 9 -3.54 5.89 -12.64
CA ARG A 9 -2.18 6.04 -13.15
C ARG A 9 -1.20 5.81 -11.99
N VAL A 10 -0.17 5.02 -12.24
CA VAL A 10 0.96 4.87 -11.31
C VAL A 10 1.83 6.13 -11.39
N ILE A 11 2.07 6.77 -10.26
CA ILE A 11 2.99 7.90 -10.12
C ILE A 11 4.38 7.40 -9.77
N SER A 12 4.45 6.48 -8.79
CA SER A 12 5.69 5.88 -8.32
C SER A 12 5.39 4.47 -7.83
N SER A 13 6.37 3.58 -7.96
CA SER A 13 6.26 2.19 -7.50
C SER A 13 7.56 1.77 -6.82
N ASP A 14 7.42 0.92 -5.82
CA ASP A 14 8.53 0.19 -5.21
C ASP A 14 8.14 -1.28 -5.02
N LYS A 15 9.15 -2.14 -4.90
CA LYS A 15 8.99 -3.58 -4.73
C LYS A 15 9.96 -4.09 -3.67
N LEU A 16 9.42 -4.74 -2.66
CA LEU A 16 10.17 -5.36 -1.58
C LEU A 16 10.01 -6.88 -1.66
N HIS A 17 11.10 -7.59 -1.36
CA HIS A 17 11.07 -9.03 -1.13
C HIS A 17 11.49 -9.28 0.32
N ILE A 18 10.57 -9.83 1.12
CA ILE A 18 10.75 -10.07 2.55
C ILE A 18 10.34 -11.50 2.83
N GLU A 19 11.29 -12.34 3.22
CA GLU A 19 11.08 -13.80 3.38
C GLU A 19 10.43 -14.42 2.12
N ASN A 20 9.27 -15.06 2.25
CA ASN A 20 8.51 -15.64 1.13
C ASN A 20 7.48 -14.67 0.52
N LYS A 21 7.53 -13.39 0.88
CA LYS A 21 6.56 -12.37 0.47
C LYS A 21 7.17 -11.42 -0.56
N THR A 22 6.41 -11.13 -1.60
CA THR A 22 6.68 -10.01 -2.49
C THR A 22 5.65 -8.91 -2.21
N ILE A 23 6.12 -7.73 -1.84
CA ILE A 23 5.28 -6.58 -1.53
C ILE A 23 5.49 -5.52 -2.61
N PHE A 24 4.40 -5.07 -3.24
CA PHE A 24 4.39 -3.93 -4.15
C PHE A 24 3.80 -2.73 -3.44
N VAL A 25 4.45 -1.59 -3.55
CA VAL A 25 4.04 -0.32 -2.92
C VAL A 25 3.90 0.72 -4.03
N ASP A 26 2.67 1.00 -4.45
CA ASP A 26 2.39 1.90 -5.56
C ASP A 26 1.68 3.17 -5.07
N LEU A 27 2.24 4.35 -5.37
CA LEU A 27 1.50 5.60 -5.31
C LEU A 27 0.75 5.79 -6.62
N LYS A 28 -0.57 5.87 -6.55
CA LYS A 28 -1.46 6.00 -7.72
C LYS A 28 -2.37 7.22 -7.60
N GLU A 29 -2.94 7.62 -8.74
CA GLU A 29 -3.88 8.72 -8.85
C GLU A 29 -5.00 8.37 -9.82
N ASN A 30 -6.22 8.76 -9.47
CA ASN A 30 -7.39 8.76 -10.36
C ASN A 30 -8.23 10.02 -10.09
N ASP A 31 -9.43 10.11 -10.68
CA ASP A 31 -10.33 11.26 -10.50
C ASP A 31 -10.73 11.51 -9.03
N GLY A 32 -10.61 10.51 -8.16
CA GLY A 32 -10.85 10.62 -6.72
C GLY A 32 -9.63 11.11 -5.92
N GLY A 33 -8.51 11.39 -6.58
CA GLY A 33 -7.27 11.85 -5.96
C GLY A 33 -6.18 10.77 -5.85
N ARG A 34 -5.18 11.05 -5.01
CA ARG A 34 -4.01 10.17 -4.81
C ARG A 34 -4.23 9.18 -3.67
N PHE A 35 -3.68 7.99 -3.84
CA PHE A 35 -3.71 6.93 -2.84
C PHE A 35 -2.50 6.01 -2.97
N LEU A 36 -2.07 5.42 -1.87
CA LEU A 36 -1.10 4.35 -1.84
C LEU A 36 -1.83 3.00 -1.91
N GLN A 37 -1.38 2.11 -2.79
CA GLN A 37 -1.83 0.73 -2.87
C GLN A 37 -0.66 -0.18 -2.50
N ILE A 38 -0.82 -0.96 -1.43
CA ILE A 38 0.16 -1.96 -1.00
C ILE A 38 -0.42 -3.34 -1.32
N ALA A 39 0.26 -4.12 -2.15
CA ALA A 39 -0.13 -5.48 -2.49
C ALA A 39 0.91 -6.48 -1.99
N GLU A 40 0.50 -7.41 -1.15
CA GLU A 40 1.29 -8.56 -0.71
C GLU A 40 0.94 -9.77 -1.58
N ILE A 41 1.98 -10.45 -2.08
CA ILE A 41 1.88 -11.78 -2.69
C ILE A 41 2.68 -12.74 -1.82
N SER A 42 2.00 -13.75 -1.30
CA SER A 42 2.58 -14.83 -0.48
C SER A 42 2.08 -16.16 -1.00
N ASN A 43 3.00 -17.05 -1.40
CA ASN A 43 2.66 -18.29 -2.12
C ASN A 43 1.75 -17.97 -3.32
N ASP A 44 0.50 -18.43 -3.32
CA ASP A 44 -0.50 -18.18 -4.36
C ASP A 44 -1.63 -17.24 -3.91
N ARG A 45 -1.44 -16.51 -2.80
CA ARG A 45 -2.43 -15.56 -2.28
C ARG A 45 -1.97 -14.14 -2.47
N ARG A 46 -2.86 -13.31 -3.02
CA ARG A 46 -2.70 -11.85 -3.11
C ARG A 46 -3.62 -11.14 -2.12
N SER A 47 -3.06 -10.26 -1.31
CA SER A 47 -3.80 -9.35 -0.43
C SER A 47 -3.45 -7.91 -0.79
N THR A 48 -4.38 -6.98 -0.61
CA THR A 48 -4.15 -5.57 -0.99
C THR A 48 -4.86 -4.64 -0.01
N VAL A 49 -4.15 -3.58 0.39
CA VAL A 49 -4.71 -2.45 1.14
C VAL A 49 -4.53 -1.17 0.32
N VAL A 50 -5.52 -0.29 0.40
CA VAL A 50 -5.51 1.03 -0.24
C VAL A 50 -5.64 2.09 0.85
N ILE A 51 -4.71 3.05 0.85
CA ILE A 51 -4.64 4.11 1.85
C ILE A 51 -4.73 5.44 1.09
N PRO A 52 -5.76 6.28 1.33
CA PRO A 52 -5.82 7.61 0.75
C PRO A 52 -4.57 8.43 1.12
N HIS A 53 -4.10 9.29 0.20
CA HIS A 53 -2.90 10.09 0.45
C HIS A 53 -2.99 10.92 1.73
N SER A 54 -4.19 11.43 2.06
CA SER A 54 -4.42 12.22 3.28
C SER A 54 -4.15 11.47 4.59
N GLY A 55 -4.10 10.14 4.57
CA GLY A 55 -3.82 9.32 5.76
C GLY A 55 -2.39 8.78 5.84
N LEU A 56 -1.50 9.10 4.89
CA LEU A 56 -0.18 8.48 4.83
C LEU A 56 0.73 8.89 5.99
N ASP A 57 0.68 10.15 6.42
CA ASP A 57 1.50 10.62 7.54
C ASP A 57 1.12 9.89 8.83
N SER A 58 -0.17 9.84 9.17
CA SER A 58 -0.66 9.09 10.34
C SER A 58 -0.42 7.57 10.23
N PHE A 59 -0.44 7.02 9.02
CA PHE A 59 -0.10 5.61 8.77
C PHE A 59 1.39 5.34 9.08
N LEU A 60 2.29 6.21 8.60
CA LEU A 60 3.73 6.11 8.89
C LEU A 60 4.03 6.30 10.38
N GLU A 61 3.41 7.28 11.03
CA GLU A 61 3.51 7.49 12.48
C GLU A 61 3.05 6.25 13.25
N SER A 62 1.96 5.62 12.82
CA SER A 62 1.45 4.39 13.45
C SER A 62 2.42 3.22 13.30
N ILE A 63 3.00 3.03 12.12
CA ILE A 63 4.06 2.02 11.90
C ILE A 63 5.25 2.31 12.82
N GLN A 64 5.77 3.54 12.82
CA GLN A 64 6.91 3.91 13.65
C GLN A 64 6.62 3.71 15.14
N LYS A 65 5.42 4.06 15.60
CA LYS A 65 4.99 3.85 16.99
C LYS A 65 5.00 2.37 17.38
N ILE A 66 4.45 1.50 16.53
CA ILE A 66 4.41 0.05 16.78
C ILE A 66 5.83 -0.54 16.74
N THR A 67 6.65 -0.16 15.75
CA THR A 67 8.03 -0.65 15.61
C THR A 67 8.93 -0.18 16.76
N ARG A 68 8.79 1.06 17.24
CA ARG A 68 9.55 1.54 18.42
C ARG A 68 9.19 0.77 19.69
N ASN A 69 7.95 0.32 19.82
CA ASN A 69 7.51 -0.53 20.93
C ASN A 69 7.94 -2.00 20.76
N SER A 70 8.56 -2.35 19.62
CA SER A 70 9.02 -3.71 19.31
C SER A 70 10.48 -3.96 19.73
N ASN A 71 11.09 -3.05 20.51
CA ASN A 71 12.37 -3.30 21.15
C ASN A 71 12.17 -4.35 22.27
N LEU A 72 12.42 -5.63 21.95
CA LEU A 72 12.58 -6.78 22.87
C LEU A 72 11.60 -6.86 24.06
#